data_AF-A0A454D3X0-F1
#
_entry.id   AF-A0A454D3X0-F1
#
_cell.length_a   1.000
_cell.length_b   1.000
_cell.length_c   1.000
_cell.angle_alpha   90.00
_cell.angle_beta   90.00
_cell.angle_gamma   90.00
#
_symmetry.space_group_name_H-M   'P 1'
#
loop_
_entity.id
_entity.type
_entity.pdbx_description
1 polymer ?
#
loop_
_entity_poly.entity_id
_entity_poly.type
_entity_poly.pdbx_seq_one_letter_code
_entity_poly.pdbx_strand_id
1 'polypeptide(L)'
;MNGKKKCHDAKVQSIKPISNGIEVMLKVDSAEFVYQPGQFAFVDFGDNERPHPFSLASAYHQNGEVRLMIKANGDYTSALKGSLKVGQAARIEGPYGRFNFQDNAERQVWFAAGIGIAPFLTAIETVGASKTVYLFYSYREEDKPLLDELKQRAKKAGVTLYTKNTSVQGRFRNAEVTECVEGTRHCSVWYCGPSELGKTLEKAFVRLGLPAKSFHRELFELR
;
A
#
# COMPACT_ATOMS: atom_id res chain seq x y z
N MET A 1 2.23 19.36 -2.23
CA MET A 1 2.14 18.32 -1.18
C MET A 1 1.64 18.99 0.10
N ASN A 2 0.44 18.67 0.58
CA ASN A 2 -0.01 19.15 1.90
C ASN A 2 0.32 18.06 2.91
N GLY A 3 1.58 18.01 3.34
CA GLY A 3 2.02 17.19 4.47
C GLY A 3 2.57 18.10 5.55
N LYS A 4 2.48 17.66 6.81
CA LYS A 4 3.14 18.38 7.90
C LYS A 4 4.64 18.15 7.72
N LYS A 5 5.42 19.23 7.55
CA LYS A 5 6.89 19.18 7.62
C LYS A 5 7.32 19.01 9.08
N LYS A 6 6.94 17.90 9.68
CA LYS A 6 7.39 17.51 11.02
C LYS A 6 8.29 16.31 10.87
N CYS A 7 9.46 16.41 11.47
CA CYS A 7 10.47 15.35 11.52
C CYS A 7 10.51 14.82 12.94
N HIS A 8 10.52 13.49 13.06
CA HIS A 8 10.57 12.78 14.34
C HIS A 8 11.70 11.77 14.32
N ASP A 9 12.36 11.60 15.47
CA ASP A 9 13.35 10.56 15.64
C ASP A 9 12.66 9.20 15.73
N ALA A 10 13.33 8.19 15.19
CA ALA A 10 12.83 6.83 15.15
C ALA A 10 13.97 5.81 15.26
N LYS A 11 13.61 4.55 15.49
CA LYS A 11 14.57 3.43 15.55
C LYS A 11 14.01 2.21 14.83
N VAL A 12 14.87 1.53 14.08
CA VAL A 12 14.51 0.27 13.43
C VAL A 12 14.31 -0.82 14.48
N GLN A 13 13.10 -1.37 14.59
CA GLN A 13 12.76 -2.44 15.52
C GLN A 13 12.90 -3.83 14.90
N SER A 14 12.47 -3.99 13.65
CA SER A 14 12.59 -5.26 12.94
C SER A 14 12.68 -5.03 11.44
N ILE A 15 13.32 -5.99 10.78
CA ILE A 15 13.47 -6.04 9.32
C ILE A 15 13.07 -7.45 8.91
N LYS A 16 12.14 -7.59 7.95
CA LYS A 16 11.75 -8.89 7.39
C LYS A 16 11.85 -8.86 5.87
N PRO A 17 12.40 -9.90 5.23
CA PRO A 17 12.37 -9.99 3.79
C PRO A 17 10.93 -10.22 3.30
N ILE A 18 10.57 -9.58 2.19
CA ILE A 18 9.32 -9.81 1.43
C ILE A 18 9.67 -9.99 -0.06
N SER A 19 8.70 -10.35 -0.90
CA SER A 19 8.97 -10.49 -2.33
C SER A 19 9.43 -9.15 -2.91
N ASN A 20 10.63 -9.14 -3.48
CA ASN A 20 11.26 -7.97 -4.08
C ASN A 20 11.37 -6.74 -3.13
N GLY A 21 11.66 -6.96 -1.84
CA GLY A 21 11.82 -5.85 -0.90
C GLY A 21 12.07 -6.29 0.55
N ILE A 22 11.87 -5.33 1.46
CA ILE A 22 11.87 -5.54 2.90
C ILE A 22 10.67 -4.85 3.56
N GLU A 23 10.14 -5.48 4.59
CA GLU A 23 9.31 -4.86 5.61
C GLU A 23 10.23 -4.33 6.71
N VAL A 24 10.00 -3.08 7.13
CA VAL A 24 10.72 -2.44 8.23
C VAL A 24 9.71 -1.95 9.25
N MET A 25 9.87 -2.35 10.51
CA MET A 25 9.12 -1.75 11.62
C MET A 25 9.98 -0.65 12.26
N LEU A 26 9.45 0.56 12.34
CA LEU A 26 10.04 1.67 13.07
C LEU A 26 9.30 1.88 14.40
N LYS A 27 10.07 2.25 15.42
CA LYS A 27 9.55 2.91 16.63
C LYS A 27 9.79 4.40 16.50
N VAL A 28 8.74 5.19 16.37
CA VAL A 28 8.80 6.65 16.33
C VAL A 28 8.69 7.21 17.74
N ASP A 29 9.60 8.07 18.13
CA ASP A 29 9.65 8.70 19.47
C ASP A 29 8.80 9.98 19.52
N SER A 30 7.53 9.86 19.09
CA SER A 30 6.60 10.98 19.09
C SER A 30 5.17 10.51 18.91
N ALA A 31 4.30 10.90 19.84
CA ALA A 31 2.85 10.72 19.71
C ALA A 31 2.23 11.64 18.63
N GLU A 32 2.95 12.67 18.19
CA GLU A 32 2.46 13.64 17.21
C GLU A 32 2.52 13.13 15.75
N PHE A 33 3.25 12.04 15.50
CA PHE A 33 3.32 11.43 14.17
C PHE A 33 2.05 10.63 13.89
N VAL A 34 0.95 11.34 13.64
CA VAL A 34 -0.36 10.80 13.31
C VAL A 34 -0.53 10.78 11.80
N TYR A 35 -0.96 9.65 11.25
CA TYR A 35 -1.13 9.45 9.82
C TYR A 35 -2.39 8.65 9.49
N GLN A 36 -2.80 8.73 8.22
CA GLN A 36 -3.98 8.09 7.65
C GLN A 36 -3.59 7.04 6.61
N PRO A 37 -4.51 6.11 6.28
CA PRO A 37 -4.31 5.17 5.19
C PRO A 37 -3.87 5.80 3.87
N GLY A 38 -2.96 5.11 3.19
CA GLY A 38 -2.36 5.54 1.91
C GLY A 38 -1.52 6.81 1.98
N GLN A 39 -1.06 7.18 3.18
CA GLN A 39 0.01 8.15 3.36
C GLN A 39 1.39 7.48 3.30
N PHE A 40 2.40 8.28 2.98
CA PHE A 40 3.80 7.92 2.98
C PHE A 40 4.60 8.91 3.83
N ALA A 41 5.83 8.55 4.17
CA ALA A 41 6.77 9.43 4.85
C ALA A 41 8.14 9.37 4.19
N PHE A 42 8.91 10.44 4.29
CA PHE A 42 10.33 10.40 3.96
C PHE A 42 11.09 9.84 5.15
N VAL A 43 11.97 8.88 4.90
CA VAL A 43 12.76 8.22 5.95
C VAL A 43 14.22 8.32 5.61
N ASP A 44 14.99 8.77 6.58
CA ASP A 44 16.44 8.83 6.58
C ASP A 44 16.95 7.79 7.58
N PHE A 45 17.83 6.89 7.14
CA PHE A 45 18.42 5.84 7.99
C PHE A 45 19.82 6.22 8.51
N GLY A 46 20.27 7.46 8.36
CA GLY A 46 21.55 7.94 8.84
C GLY A 46 22.75 7.37 8.06
N ASP A 47 22.54 7.03 6.79
CA ASP A 47 23.49 6.36 5.90
C ASP A 47 24.09 7.30 4.84
N ASN A 48 24.06 8.61 5.10
CA ASN A 48 24.50 9.70 4.20
C ASN A 48 23.73 9.80 2.88
N GLU A 49 22.60 9.10 2.76
CA GLU A 49 21.67 9.25 1.64
C GLU A 49 20.60 10.31 1.96
N ARG A 50 19.93 10.79 0.92
CA ARG A 50 18.78 11.70 1.12
C ARG A 50 17.60 10.91 1.69
N PRO A 51 16.70 11.53 2.46
CA PRO A 51 15.48 10.87 2.91
C PRO A 51 14.69 10.30 1.71
N HIS A 52 14.25 9.04 1.80
CA HIS A 52 13.50 8.36 0.75
C HIS A 52 12.03 8.17 1.11
N PRO A 53 11.09 8.31 0.16
CA PRO A 53 9.67 8.14 0.43
C PRO A 53 9.30 6.66 0.54
N PHE A 54 8.67 6.27 1.64
CA PHE A 54 8.12 4.93 1.85
C PHE A 54 6.67 4.99 2.33
N SER A 55 5.81 4.14 1.76
CA SER A 55 4.40 4.04 2.14
C SER A 55 4.26 3.48 3.55
N LEU A 56 3.36 4.09 4.32
CA LEU A 56 3.00 3.64 5.66
C LEU A 56 2.02 2.46 5.52
N ALA A 57 2.44 1.30 6.02
CA ALA A 57 1.81 0.00 5.79
C ALA A 57 1.12 -0.58 7.05
N SER A 58 0.94 0.22 8.09
CA SER A 58 0.16 -0.09 9.30
C SER A 58 -0.87 1.00 9.57
N ALA A 59 -1.95 0.71 10.29
CA ALA A 59 -2.76 1.81 10.83
C ALA A 59 -1.96 2.59 11.89
N TYR A 60 -2.35 3.83 12.12
CA TYR A 60 -1.77 4.60 13.22
C TYR A 60 -2.15 3.95 14.56
N HIS A 61 -1.12 3.73 15.38
CA HIS A 61 -1.26 3.30 16.76
C HIS A 61 -0.52 4.29 17.67
N GLN A 62 -1.09 4.58 18.84
CA GLN A 62 -0.48 5.48 19.83
C GLN A 62 0.83 4.94 20.42
N ASN A 63 1.14 3.65 20.17
CA ASN A 63 2.39 3.04 20.59
C ASN A 63 3.59 3.51 19.74
N GLY A 64 3.41 4.32 18.70
CA GLY A 64 4.50 4.83 17.85
C GLY A 64 5.11 3.79 16.91
N GLU A 65 4.46 2.63 16.72
CA GLU A 65 4.91 1.65 15.73
C GLU A 65 4.45 2.04 14.33
N VAL A 66 5.40 2.04 13.40
CA VAL A 66 5.17 2.38 12.00
C VAL A 66 5.78 1.30 11.13
N ARG A 67 4.92 0.58 10.39
CA ARG A 67 5.35 -0.40 9.40
C ARG A 67 5.59 0.30 8.07
N LEU A 68 6.75 0.03 7.48
CA LEU A 68 7.12 0.43 6.12
C LEU A 68 7.24 -0.82 5.26
N MET A 69 6.80 -0.72 4.01
CA MET A 69 7.12 -1.72 3.00
C MET A 69 7.95 -1.08 1.89
N ILE A 70 9.22 -1.48 1.83
CA ILE A 70 10.24 -0.90 0.96
C ILE A 70 10.52 -1.85 -0.21
N LYS A 71 10.23 -1.39 -1.43
CA LYS A 71 10.47 -2.15 -2.65
C LYS A 71 11.92 -1.98 -3.09
N ALA A 72 12.59 -3.08 -3.42
CA ALA A 72 13.88 -3.04 -4.10
C ALA A 72 13.68 -2.61 -5.56
N ASN A 73 13.75 -1.29 -5.81
CA ASN A 73 13.39 -0.66 -7.08
C ASN A 73 14.50 0.27 -7.62
N GLY A 74 15.60 0.39 -6.90
CA GLY A 74 16.81 1.15 -7.25
C GLY A 74 17.96 0.74 -6.34
N ASP A 75 19.17 1.24 -6.63
CA ASP A 75 20.42 0.82 -5.98
C ASP A 75 20.32 0.93 -4.45
N TYR A 76 19.85 2.07 -3.95
CA TYR A 76 19.66 2.32 -2.53
C TYR A 76 18.71 1.30 -1.87
N THR A 77 17.47 1.22 -2.35
CA THR A 77 16.45 0.31 -1.77
C THR A 77 16.83 -1.17 -1.89
N SER A 78 17.67 -1.52 -2.86
CA SER A 78 18.18 -2.89 -3.02
C SER A 78 19.29 -3.17 -2.01
N ALA A 79 20.17 -2.20 -1.76
CA ALA A 79 21.23 -2.28 -0.76
C ALA A 79 20.70 -2.33 0.68
N LEU A 80 19.57 -1.66 0.98
CA LEU A 80 18.96 -1.62 2.31
C LEU A 80 18.76 -3.01 2.94
N LYS A 81 18.46 -4.03 2.14
CA LYS A 81 18.29 -5.41 2.64
C LYS A 81 19.56 -5.94 3.32
N GLY A 82 20.75 -5.51 2.90
CA GLY A 82 22.03 -5.92 3.46
C GLY A 82 22.67 -4.90 4.40
N SER A 83 22.37 -3.60 4.24
CA SER A 83 22.99 -2.53 5.02
C SER A 83 22.21 -2.13 6.27
N LEU A 84 20.87 -2.19 6.23
CA LEU A 84 20.01 -1.75 7.32
C LEU A 84 20.06 -2.70 8.51
N LYS A 85 20.19 -2.16 9.73
CA LYS A 85 20.32 -2.96 10.95
C LYS A 85 19.20 -2.68 11.95
N VAL A 86 18.76 -3.73 12.64
CA VAL A 86 17.90 -3.56 13.83
C VAL A 86 18.64 -2.73 14.87
N GLY A 87 17.92 -1.77 15.45
CA GLY A 87 18.43 -0.79 16.41
C GLY A 87 19.08 0.44 15.78
N GLN A 88 19.18 0.52 14.44
CA GLN A 88 19.68 1.70 13.74
C GLN A 88 18.75 2.90 13.97
N ALA A 89 19.34 4.08 14.16
CA ALA A 89 18.61 5.33 14.24
C ALA A 89 18.01 5.66 12.87
N ALA A 90 16.83 6.26 12.86
CA ALA A 90 16.18 6.76 11.67
C ALA A 90 15.50 8.10 11.98
N ARG A 91 15.22 8.89 10.96
CA ARG A 91 14.36 10.07 11.06
C ARG A 91 13.21 9.92 10.08
N ILE A 92 12.01 10.20 10.54
CA ILE A 92 10.79 10.11 9.73
C ILE A 92 10.17 11.50 9.59
N GLU A 93 9.92 11.91 8.35
CA GLU A 93 9.29 13.18 8.02
C GLU A 93 7.95 12.97 7.30
N GLY A 94 6.92 13.68 7.77
CA GLY A 94 5.60 13.71 7.15
C GLY A 94 4.48 13.72 8.19
N PRO A 95 3.34 13.06 7.92
CA PRO A 95 3.03 12.25 6.75
C PRO A 95 2.64 13.07 5.50
N TYR A 96 2.70 12.43 4.33
CA TYR A 96 2.37 12.96 3.02
C TYR A 96 1.40 12.02 2.27
N GLY A 97 0.75 12.50 1.20
CA GLY A 97 -0.09 11.67 0.32
C GLY A 97 -1.59 11.98 0.41
N ARG A 98 -2.33 11.51 -0.60
CA ARG A 98 -3.79 11.71 -0.76
C ARG A 98 -4.52 10.43 -1.16
N PHE A 99 -3.88 9.27 -1.06
CA PHE A 99 -4.46 7.99 -1.45
C PHE A 99 -5.36 7.46 -0.32
N ASN A 100 -6.39 8.24 0.02
CA ASN A 100 -7.13 8.13 1.29
C ASN A 100 -8.41 7.29 1.22
N PHE A 101 -8.71 6.67 0.07
CA PHE A 101 -9.87 5.78 -0.12
C PHE A 101 -11.25 6.41 0.14
N GLN A 102 -11.30 7.74 0.26
CA GLN A 102 -12.52 8.48 0.55
C GLN A 102 -13.17 8.97 -0.74
N ASP A 103 -14.39 8.52 -0.97
CA ASP A 103 -15.27 8.95 -2.05
C ASP A 103 -16.73 8.63 -1.70
N ASN A 104 -17.64 9.11 -2.57
CA ASN A 104 -19.08 8.86 -2.46
C ASN A 104 -19.51 7.60 -3.21
N ALA A 105 -18.59 6.72 -3.63
CA ALA A 105 -18.94 5.49 -4.33
C ALA A 105 -19.42 4.43 -3.33
N GLU A 106 -20.54 3.79 -3.65
CA GLU A 106 -21.08 2.68 -2.85
C GLU A 106 -20.18 1.43 -2.94
N ARG A 107 -19.51 1.27 -4.08
CA ARG A 107 -18.61 0.14 -4.34
C ARG A 107 -17.19 0.62 -4.62
N GLN A 108 -16.21 -0.06 -4.03
CA GLN A 108 -14.80 0.14 -4.36
C GLN A 108 -14.16 -1.14 -4.84
N VAL A 109 -13.39 -1.03 -5.92
CA VAL A 109 -12.47 -2.08 -6.37
C VAL A 109 -11.07 -1.67 -5.96
N TRP A 110 -10.44 -2.49 -5.13
CA TRP A 110 -9.06 -2.31 -4.72
C TRP A 110 -8.21 -3.32 -5.45
N PHE A 111 -7.10 -2.89 -6.05
CA PHE A 111 -6.20 -3.78 -6.75
C PHE A 111 -4.75 -3.53 -6.31
N ALA A 112 -4.17 -4.56 -5.70
CA ALA A 112 -2.80 -4.58 -5.23
C ALA A 112 -1.97 -5.60 -6.01
N ALA A 113 -0.73 -5.23 -6.33
CA ALA A 113 0.27 -6.16 -6.88
C ALA A 113 1.58 -6.10 -6.08
N GLY A 114 1.98 -7.25 -5.51
CA GLY A 114 3.16 -7.37 -4.65
C GLY A 114 3.10 -6.37 -3.50
N ILE A 115 4.21 -5.64 -3.30
CA ILE A 115 4.32 -4.62 -2.23
C ILE A 115 3.32 -3.46 -2.33
N GLY A 116 2.66 -3.28 -3.49
CA GLY A 116 1.56 -2.33 -3.64
C GLY A 116 0.34 -2.64 -2.77
N ILE A 117 0.37 -3.72 -1.96
CA ILE A 117 -0.62 -3.99 -0.94
C ILE A 117 -0.54 -3.04 0.28
N ALA A 118 0.58 -2.33 0.47
CA ALA A 118 0.81 -1.40 1.59
C ALA A 118 -0.34 -0.43 1.90
N PRO A 119 -0.83 0.38 0.95
CA PRO A 119 -1.93 1.31 1.23
C PRO A 119 -3.24 0.58 1.60
N PHE A 120 -3.46 -0.63 1.10
CA PHE A 120 -4.70 -1.38 1.35
C PHE A 120 -4.71 -2.07 2.71
N LEU A 121 -3.54 -2.47 3.24
CA LEU A 121 -3.44 -3.00 4.61
C LEU A 121 -3.92 -1.99 5.64
N THR A 122 -3.69 -0.71 5.38
CA THR A 122 -4.13 0.38 6.27
C THR A 122 -5.58 0.76 5.99
N ALA A 123 -5.97 0.84 4.71
CA ALA A 123 -7.32 1.24 4.32
C ALA A 123 -8.39 0.25 4.79
N ILE A 124 -8.09 -1.05 4.75
CA ILE A 124 -9.03 -2.12 5.11
C ILE A 124 -9.55 -2.00 6.54
N GLU A 125 -8.76 -1.41 7.43
CA GLU A 125 -9.15 -1.18 8.84
C GLU A 125 -10.14 -0.04 9.01
N THR A 126 -10.30 0.81 7.98
CA THR A 126 -11.12 2.03 8.02
C THR A 126 -12.37 1.94 7.16
N VAL A 127 -12.61 0.79 6.52
CA VAL A 127 -13.80 0.58 5.68
C VAL A 127 -15.06 0.61 6.55
N GLY A 128 -15.95 1.54 6.24
CA GLY A 128 -17.26 1.61 6.89
C GLY A 128 -18.19 0.50 6.40
N ALA A 129 -19.09 0.04 7.28
CA ALA A 129 -20.02 -1.07 6.99
C ALA A 129 -20.98 -0.82 5.80
N SER A 130 -21.17 0.43 5.37
CA SER A 130 -22.05 0.81 4.27
C SER A 130 -21.41 0.71 2.88
N LYS A 131 -20.11 0.39 2.79
CA LYS A 131 -19.34 0.40 1.54
C LYS A 131 -18.99 -1.04 1.14
N THR A 132 -19.34 -1.44 -0.07
CA THR A 132 -18.95 -2.76 -0.61
C THR A 132 -17.54 -2.66 -1.19
N VAL A 133 -16.61 -3.49 -0.72
CA VAL A 133 -15.22 -3.48 -1.19
C VAL A 133 -14.82 -4.84 -1.73
N TYR A 134 -14.29 -4.84 -2.94
CA TYR A 134 -13.64 -5.99 -3.58
C TYR A 134 -12.15 -5.73 -3.66
N LEU A 135 -11.34 -6.53 -2.96
CA LEU A 135 -9.89 -6.44 -3.00
C LEU A 135 -9.29 -7.57 -3.82
N PHE A 136 -8.56 -7.21 -4.87
CA PHE A 136 -7.78 -8.12 -5.71
C PHE A 136 -6.31 -8.01 -5.34
N TYR A 137 -5.69 -9.13 -4.97
CA TYR A 137 -4.28 -9.18 -4.61
C TYR A 137 -3.50 -10.17 -5.48
N SER A 138 -2.61 -9.64 -6.31
CA SER A 138 -1.60 -10.44 -7.04
C SER A 138 -0.35 -10.54 -6.20
N TYR A 139 0.03 -11.76 -5.81
CA TYR A 139 1.16 -12.01 -4.93
C TYR A 139 2.10 -13.09 -5.51
N ARG A 140 3.24 -13.28 -4.88
CA ARG A 140 4.15 -14.42 -5.11
C ARG A 140 4.27 -15.25 -3.84
N GLU A 141 4.76 -16.48 -3.96
CA GLU A 141 4.82 -17.41 -2.82
C GLU A 141 5.55 -16.82 -1.60
N GLU A 142 6.58 -15.98 -1.82
CA GLU A 142 7.33 -15.35 -0.73
C GLU A 142 6.48 -14.37 0.11
N ASP A 143 5.36 -13.88 -0.44
CA ASP A 143 4.43 -12.97 0.24
C ASP A 143 3.31 -13.71 0.99
N LYS A 144 3.39 -15.04 1.12
CA LYS A 144 2.36 -15.84 1.82
C LYS A 144 2.04 -15.35 3.25
N PRO A 145 3.02 -14.94 4.09
CA PRO A 145 2.69 -14.39 5.41
C PRO A 145 1.83 -13.12 5.33
N LEU A 146 2.10 -12.26 4.35
CA LEU A 146 1.34 -11.03 4.10
C LEU A 146 -0.08 -11.33 3.63
N LEU A 147 -0.24 -12.36 2.80
CA LEU A 147 -1.54 -12.86 2.38
C LEU A 147 -2.37 -13.36 3.57
N ASP A 148 -1.76 -14.12 4.48
CA ASP A 148 -2.49 -14.68 5.62
C ASP A 148 -2.94 -13.59 6.61
N GLU A 149 -2.13 -12.55 6.79
CA GLU A 149 -2.52 -11.32 7.48
C GLU A 149 -3.69 -10.62 6.77
N LEU A 150 -3.58 -10.43 5.44
CA LEU A 150 -4.60 -9.76 4.64
C LEU A 150 -5.96 -10.47 4.70
N LYS A 151 -5.97 -11.80 4.64
CA LYS A 151 -7.19 -12.61 4.76
C LYS A 151 -7.92 -12.37 6.07
N GLN A 152 -7.18 -12.26 7.18
CA GLN A 152 -7.76 -12.00 8.51
C GLN A 152 -8.39 -10.61 8.56
N ARG A 153 -7.67 -9.59 8.07
CA ARG A 153 -8.17 -8.21 7.99
C ARG A 153 -9.41 -8.10 7.11
N ALA A 154 -9.39 -8.71 5.92
CA ALA A 154 -10.50 -8.69 4.98
C ALA A 154 -11.76 -9.33 5.56
N LYS A 155 -11.61 -10.49 6.22
CA LYS A 155 -12.72 -11.15 6.92
C LYS A 155 -13.31 -10.26 8.01
N LYS A 156 -12.47 -9.63 8.83
CA LYS A 156 -12.91 -8.75 9.92
C LYS A 156 -13.64 -7.51 9.38
N ALA A 157 -13.20 -6.97 8.26
CA ALA A 157 -13.76 -5.75 7.64
C ALA A 157 -14.94 -6.03 6.69
N GLY A 158 -15.31 -7.29 6.44
CA GLY A 158 -16.34 -7.62 5.45
C GLY A 158 -15.94 -7.35 4.00
N VAL A 159 -14.64 -7.29 3.70
CA VAL A 159 -14.10 -7.07 2.36
C VAL A 159 -14.01 -8.41 1.62
N THR A 160 -14.52 -8.44 0.39
CA THR A 160 -14.39 -9.62 -0.48
C THR A 160 -13.00 -9.65 -1.10
N LEU A 161 -12.20 -10.66 -0.74
CA LEU A 161 -10.80 -10.79 -1.15
C LEU A 161 -10.65 -11.85 -2.26
N TYR A 162 -10.09 -11.45 -3.40
CA TYR A 162 -9.66 -12.32 -4.49
C TYR A 162 -8.14 -12.32 -4.59
N THR A 163 -7.53 -13.50 -4.70
CA THR A 163 -6.06 -13.62 -4.69
C THR A 163 -5.57 -14.48 -5.84
N LYS A 164 -4.44 -14.10 -6.46
CA LYS A 164 -3.71 -14.95 -7.42
C LYS A 164 -2.24 -15.01 -7.08
N ASN A 165 -1.74 -16.23 -6.90
CA ASN A 165 -0.31 -16.50 -6.87
C ASN A 165 0.23 -16.47 -8.30
N THR A 166 0.87 -15.36 -8.66
CA THR A 166 1.39 -15.14 -10.00
C THR A 166 2.54 -16.07 -10.38
N SER A 167 3.17 -16.75 -9.41
CA SER A 167 4.21 -17.74 -9.66
C SER A 167 3.68 -19.03 -10.29
N VAL A 168 2.39 -19.35 -10.10
CA VAL A 168 1.81 -20.63 -10.58
C VAL A 168 0.46 -20.48 -11.32
N GLN A 169 -0.31 -19.42 -11.04
CA GLN A 169 -1.67 -19.23 -11.59
C GLN A 169 -1.76 -18.18 -12.70
N GLY A 170 -0.65 -17.48 -12.99
CA GLY A 170 -0.66 -16.31 -13.86
C GLY A 170 -1.33 -15.09 -13.23
N ARG A 171 -1.62 -14.07 -14.05
CA ARG A 171 -2.18 -12.78 -13.61
C ARG A 171 -3.71 -12.77 -13.66
N PHE A 172 -4.34 -11.84 -12.95
CA PHE A 172 -5.75 -11.53 -13.19
C PHE A 172 -5.94 -11.00 -14.61
N ARG A 173 -6.94 -11.53 -15.30
CA ARG A 173 -7.49 -10.97 -16.53
C ARG A 173 -8.38 -9.80 -16.15
N ASN A 174 -8.41 -8.77 -17.00
CA ASN A 174 -9.23 -7.59 -16.74
C ASN A 174 -10.70 -7.95 -16.50
N ALA A 175 -11.26 -8.90 -17.27
CA ALA A 175 -12.62 -9.37 -17.11
C ALA A 175 -12.92 -9.89 -15.69
N GLU A 176 -12.00 -10.65 -15.08
CA GLU A 176 -12.16 -11.19 -13.72
C GLU A 176 -12.23 -10.08 -12.67
N VAL A 177 -11.60 -8.94 -12.93
CA VAL A 177 -11.61 -7.79 -12.01
C VAL A 177 -12.85 -6.94 -12.23
N THR A 178 -13.27 -6.77 -13.48
CA THR A 178 -14.38 -5.89 -13.82
C THR A 178 -15.76 -6.50 -13.57
N GLU A 179 -15.86 -7.83 -13.52
CA GLU A 179 -17.12 -8.55 -13.27
C GLU A 179 -17.80 -8.10 -11.98
N CYS A 180 -17.03 -7.76 -10.94
CA CYS A 180 -17.57 -7.30 -9.64
C CYS A 180 -18.31 -5.95 -9.69
N VAL A 181 -18.19 -5.19 -10.80
CA VAL A 181 -18.86 -3.91 -10.98
C VAL A 181 -19.81 -3.88 -12.18
N GLU A 182 -20.10 -5.03 -12.79
CA GLU A 182 -21.09 -5.10 -13.86
C GLU A 182 -22.43 -4.52 -13.39
N GLY A 183 -23.05 -3.70 -14.26
CA GLY A 183 -24.34 -3.06 -13.97
C GLY A 183 -24.28 -1.85 -13.02
N THR A 184 -23.11 -1.39 -12.56
CA THR A 184 -22.98 -0.14 -11.80
C THR A 184 -21.99 0.84 -12.40
N ARG A 185 -22.31 2.13 -12.31
CA ARG A 185 -21.39 3.24 -12.61
C ARG A 185 -20.98 4.02 -11.35
N HIS A 186 -21.52 3.64 -10.19
CA HIS A 186 -21.23 4.26 -8.89
C HIS A 186 -20.13 3.50 -8.16
N CYS A 187 -18.99 3.35 -8.83
CA CYS A 187 -17.83 2.66 -8.28
C CYS A 187 -16.53 3.45 -8.50
N SER A 188 -15.61 3.27 -7.56
CA SER A 188 -14.24 3.79 -7.63
C SER A 188 -13.26 2.63 -7.71
N VAL A 189 -12.14 2.82 -8.39
CA VAL A 189 -11.04 1.86 -8.44
C VAL A 189 -9.81 2.46 -7.80
N TRP A 190 -9.20 1.73 -6.89
CA TRP A 190 -7.98 2.13 -6.18
C TRP A 190 -6.90 1.12 -6.53
N TYR A 191 -5.86 1.57 -7.23
CA TYR A 191 -4.84 0.72 -7.80
C TYR A 191 -3.45 1.06 -7.25
N CYS A 192 -2.71 0.04 -6.84
CA CYS A 192 -1.29 0.18 -6.51
C CYS A 192 -0.49 -1.04 -6.98
N GLY A 193 0.48 -0.81 -7.88
CA GLY A 193 1.21 -1.88 -8.57
C GLY A 193 1.97 -1.37 -9.81
N PRO A 194 2.48 -2.29 -10.67
CA PRO A 194 3.21 -1.94 -11.88
C PRO A 194 2.44 -1.02 -12.85
N SER A 195 3.10 0.03 -13.35
CA SER A 195 2.44 1.08 -14.15
C SER A 195 1.67 0.55 -15.37
N GLU A 196 2.23 -0.43 -16.09
CA GLU A 196 1.57 -1.02 -17.26
C GLU A 196 0.29 -1.79 -16.91
N LEU A 197 0.29 -2.53 -15.79
CA LEU A 197 -0.92 -3.22 -15.33
C LEU A 197 -2.00 -2.22 -14.89
N GLY A 198 -1.61 -1.12 -14.24
CA GLY A 198 -2.55 -0.05 -13.91
C GLY A 198 -3.19 0.57 -15.16
N LYS A 199 -2.39 0.84 -16.19
CA LYS A 199 -2.87 1.41 -17.48
C LYS A 199 -3.83 0.46 -18.20
N THR A 200 -3.55 -0.85 -18.23
CA THR A 200 -4.42 -1.81 -18.91
C THR A 200 -5.74 -2.00 -18.16
N LEU A 201 -5.71 -1.98 -16.82
CA LEU A 201 -6.90 -2.11 -15.99
C LEU A 201 -7.78 -0.86 -16.08
N GLU A 202 -7.18 0.34 -16.01
CA GLU A 202 -7.87 1.62 -16.20
C GLU A 202 -8.64 1.66 -17.53
N LYS A 203 -7.99 1.27 -18.63
CA LYS A 203 -8.63 1.17 -19.95
C LYS A 203 -9.82 0.21 -19.96
N ALA A 204 -9.76 -0.89 -19.20
CA ALA A 204 -10.86 -1.84 -19.11
C ALA A 204 -12.07 -1.25 -18.39
N PHE A 205 -11.86 -0.58 -17.25
CA PHE A 205 -12.93 0.10 -16.51
C PHE A 205 -13.56 1.24 -17.31
N VAL A 206 -12.74 2.03 -18.03
CA VAL A 206 -13.25 3.10 -18.90
C VAL A 206 -14.12 2.55 -20.03
N ARG A 207 -13.75 1.41 -20.62
CA ARG A 207 -14.57 0.74 -21.65
C ARG A 207 -15.93 0.25 -21.13
N LEU A 208 -16.04 0.00 -19.83
CA LEU A 208 -17.30 -0.35 -19.16
C LEU A 208 -18.13 0.88 -18.75
N GLY A 209 -17.63 2.09 -19.02
CA GLY A 209 -18.34 3.34 -18.77
C GLY A 209 -18.05 3.99 -17.41
N LEU A 210 -17.02 3.53 -16.67
CA LEU A 210 -16.54 4.28 -15.52
C LEU A 210 -15.79 5.55 -15.99
N PRO A 211 -16.04 6.71 -15.37
CA PRO A 211 -15.21 7.89 -15.59
C PRO A 211 -13.75 7.62 -15.21
N ALA A 212 -12.79 8.07 -16.03
CA ALA A 212 -11.35 7.90 -15.73
C ALA A 212 -10.95 8.49 -14.37
N LYS A 213 -11.61 9.58 -13.94
CA LYS A 213 -11.40 10.19 -12.61
C LYS A 213 -11.75 9.29 -11.42
N SER A 214 -12.52 8.23 -11.64
CA SER A 214 -12.86 7.22 -10.64
C SER A 214 -11.76 6.17 -10.48
N PHE A 215 -10.71 6.22 -11.31
CA PHE A 215 -9.54 5.33 -11.22
C PHE A 215 -8.38 6.06 -10.54
N HIS A 216 -8.15 5.73 -9.28
CA HIS A 216 -7.12 6.31 -8.42
C HIS A 216 -5.88 5.41 -8.44
N ARG A 217 -4.71 6.00 -8.67
CA ARG A 217 -3.43 5.29 -8.70
C ARG A 217 -2.48 5.87 -7.68
N GLU A 218 -1.86 5.02 -6.89
CA GLU A 218 -0.66 5.40 -6.15
C GLU A 218 0.56 5.27 -7.08
N LEU A 219 1.29 6.37 -7.28
CA LEU A 219 2.51 6.39 -8.08
C LEU A 219 3.72 6.29 -7.14
N PHE A 220 4.34 5.11 -7.06
CA PHE A 220 5.62 4.88 -6.37
C PHE A 220 6.83 5.55 -7.07
N GLU A 221 6.60 6.44 -8.03
CA GLU A 221 7.64 7.06 -8.85
C GLU A 221 8.12 8.41 -8.29
N LEU A 222 8.03 8.61 -6.97
CA LEU A 222 8.74 9.70 -6.31
C LEU A 222 10.22 9.31 -6.24
N ARG A 223 10.95 9.68 -7.29
CA ARG A 223 12.41 9.66 -7.36
C ARG A 223 13.02 10.79 -6.54
#